data_AF-A0A8I0TX20-F1
#
_entry.id   AF-A0A8I0TX20-F1
#
_cell.length_a   1.000
_cell.length_b   1.000
_cell.length_c   1.000
_cell.angle_alpha   90.00
_cell.angle_beta   90.00
_cell.angle_gamma   90.00
#
_symmetry.space_group_name_H-M   'P 1'
#
loop_
_entity.id
_entity.type
_entity.pdbx_description
1 polymer ?
#
loop_
_entity_poly.entity_id
_entity_poly.type
_entity_poly.pdbx_seq_one_letter_code
_entity_poly.pdbx_strand_id
1 'polypeptide(L)'
;MPELIPPTGRLRLSWLAARDEWSPGAHQAGTGLGLMPEADLDDPAVFSAWVEQLQRQSDRSVALRDGWVHATHWWIVEGDSYVGAIDLRHRLNAFLLHSGGQIG
;
A
#
# COMPACT_ATOMS: atom_id res chain seq x y z
N MET A 1 2.37 -21.15 3.60
CA MET A 1 2.82 -20.26 4.69
C MET A 1 2.78 -18.85 4.15
N PRO A 2 2.33 -17.87 4.95
CA PRO A 2 2.33 -16.48 4.53
C PRO A 2 3.74 -15.90 4.46
N GLU A 3 4.01 -15.12 3.42
CA GLU A 3 5.27 -14.41 3.20
C GLU A 3 5.02 -12.91 3.02
N LEU A 4 5.99 -12.08 3.40
CA LEU A 4 5.97 -10.64 3.14
C LEU A 4 6.84 -10.34 1.92
N ILE A 5 6.22 -9.78 0.89
CA ILE A 5 6.92 -9.37 -0.33
C ILE A 5 6.72 -7.87 -0.60
N PRO A 6 7.62 -7.22 -1.35
CA PRO A 6 7.37 -5.88 -1.87
C PRO A 6 6.12 -5.86 -2.79
N PRO A 7 5.35 -4.76 -2.81
CA PRO A 7 4.25 -4.57 -3.75
C PRO A 7 4.69 -4.82 -5.19
N THR A 8 3.89 -5.54 -5.97
CA THR A 8 4.28 -5.96 -7.32
C THR A 8 3.09 -6.00 -8.29
N GLY A 9 3.34 -5.62 -9.54
CA GLY A 9 2.34 -5.73 -10.62
C GLY A 9 1.88 -7.17 -10.89
N ARG A 10 2.71 -8.18 -10.54
CA ARG A 10 2.42 -9.60 -10.81
C ARG A 10 1.11 -10.08 -10.18
N LEU A 11 0.75 -9.56 -9.01
CA LEU A 11 -0.39 -10.05 -8.23
C LEU A 11 -1.67 -9.25 -8.48
N ARG A 12 -1.74 -8.41 -9.52
CA ARG A 12 -2.89 -7.52 -9.80
C ARG A 12 -4.24 -8.24 -9.73
N LEU A 13 -4.37 -9.40 -10.39
CA LEU A 13 -5.64 -10.12 -10.43
C LEU A 13 -6.05 -10.65 -9.04
N SER A 14 -5.11 -11.19 -8.27
CA SER A 14 -5.40 -11.64 -6.90
C SER A 14 -5.67 -10.47 -5.96
N TRP A 15 -5.00 -9.33 -6.16
CA TRP A 15 -5.25 -8.11 -5.40
C TRP A 15 -6.66 -7.57 -5.66
N LEU A 16 -7.11 -7.54 -6.93
CA LEU A 16 -8.46 -7.12 -7.29
C LEU A 16 -9.51 -8.04 -6.68
N ALA A 17 -9.31 -9.36 -6.75
CA ALA A 17 -10.21 -10.31 -6.10
C ALA A 17 -10.32 -10.05 -4.59
N ALA A 18 -9.19 -9.85 -3.90
CA ALA A 18 -9.18 -9.53 -2.47
C ALA A 18 -9.80 -8.15 -2.15
N ARG A 19 -9.62 -7.14 -3.03
CA ARG A 19 -10.29 -5.84 -2.90
C ARG A 19 -11.80 -5.99 -2.95
N ASP A 20 -12.30 -6.82 -3.88
CA ASP A 20 -13.72 -7.01 -4.15
C ASP A 20 -14.43 -7.82 -3.05
N GLU A 21 -13.70 -8.46 -2.13
CA GLU A 21 -14.25 -9.03 -0.89
C GLU A 21 -14.77 -7.96 0.09
N TRP A 22 -14.29 -6.72 -0.05
CA TRP A 22 -14.71 -5.59 0.79
C TRP A 22 -15.88 -4.85 0.15
N SER A 23 -16.72 -4.22 0.97
CA SER A 23 -17.73 -3.30 0.48
C SER A 23 -17.09 -2.16 -0.34
N PRO A 24 -17.72 -1.69 -1.42
CA PRO A 24 -17.21 -0.56 -2.21
C PRO A 24 -16.90 0.66 -1.34
N GLY A 25 -15.70 1.22 -1.48
CA GLY A 25 -15.25 2.39 -0.72
C GLY A 25 -14.82 2.10 0.73
N ALA A 26 -14.79 0.83 1.16
CA ALA A 26 -14.31 0.48 2.48
C ALA A 26 -12.83 0.89 2.67
N HIS A 27 -12.52 1.42 3.85
CA HIS A 27 -11.15 1.71 4.23
C HIS A 27 -10.38 0.41 4.49
N GLN A 28 -9.31 0.19 3.74
CA GLN A 28 -8.40 -0.95 3.93
C GLN A 28 -7.07 -0.43 4.50
N ALA A 29 -6.90 -0.56 5.82
CA ALA A 29 -5.69 -0.11 6.50
C ALA A 29 -4.45 -0.87 5.96
N GLY A 30 -3.29 -0.21 5.96
CA GLY A 30 -2.02 -0.81 5.52
C GLY A 30 -1.86 -1.03 4.00
N THR A 31 -2.92 -0.86 3.21
CA THR A 31 -2.86 -1.06 1.75
C THR A 31 -2.16 0.07 1.00
N GLY A 32 -2.12 1.27 1.58
CA GLY A 32 -1.62 2.46 0.88
C GLY A 32 -2.56 3.03 -0.18
N LEU A 33 -3.85 2.66 -0.18
CA LEU A 33 -4.88 3.26 -1.07
C LEU A 33 -4.95 4.79 -0.96
N GLY A 34 -4.65 5.36 0.21
CA GLY A 34 -4.59 6.81 0.43
C GLY A 34 -3.49 7.54 -0.36
N LEU A 35 -2.56 6.83 -1.01
CA LEU A 35 -1.57 7.46 -1.90
C LEU A 35 -2.21 8.01 -3.16
N MET A 36 -3.23 7.32 -3.70
CA MET A 36 -3.94 7.66 -4.93
C MET A 36 -5.46 7.42 -4.74
N PRO A 37 -6.15 8.26 -3.95
CA PRO A 37 -7.53 8.00 -3.51
C PRO A 37 -8.57 7.96 -4.63
N GLU A 38 -8.28 8.56 -5.78
CA GLU A 38 -9.17 8.64 -6.95
C GLU A 38 -8.68 7.76 -8.11
N ALA A 39 -7.71 6.89 -7.87
CA ALA A 39 -7.17 6.01 -8.91
C ALA A 39 -8.16 4.92 -9.31
N ASP A 40 -8.36 4.77 -10.62
CA ASP A 40 -9.00 3.60 -11.20
C ASP A 40 -8.01 2.42 -11.23
N LEU A 41 -7.97 1.65 -10.14
CA LEU A 41 -7.04 0.52 -10.00
C LEU A 41 -7.45 -0.71 -10.82
N ASP A 42 -8.61 -0.68 -11.49
CA ASP A 42 -9.00 -1.71 -12.46
C ASP A 42 -8.19 -1.59 -13.77
N ASP A 43 -7.75 -0.37 -14.12
CA ASP A 43 -6.80 -0.12 -15.22
C ASP A 43 -5.40 -0.68 -14.85
N PRO A 44 -4.85 -1.63 -15.63
CA PRO A 44 -3.51 -2.18 -15.40
C PRO A 44 -2.39 -1.14 -15.33
N ALA A 45 -2.47 -0.06 -16.12
CA ALA A 45 -1.45 0.99 -16.14
C ALA A 45 -1.51 1.83 -14.86
N VAL A 46 -2.71 2.17 -14.40
CA VAL A 46 -2.92 2.90 -13.15
C VAL A 46 -2.52 2.05 -11.94
N PHE A 47 -2.85 0.75 -11.96
CA PHE A 47 -2.39 -0.19 -10.93
C PHE A 47 -0.87 -0.25 -10.85
N SER A 48 -0.18 -0.33 -12.00
CA SER A 48 1.29 -0.32 -12.05
C SER A 48 1.87 0.96 -11.47
N ALA A 49 1.29 2.12 -11.80
CA ALA A 49 1.72 3.41 -11.25
C ALA A 49 1.50 3.49 -9.73
N TRP A 50 0.42 2.93 -9.22
CA TRP A 50 0.16 2.85 -7.78
C TRP A 50 1.17 1.95 -7.05
N VAL A 51 1.49 0.79 -7.62
CA VAL A 51 2.54 -0.10 -7.10
C VAL A 51 3.89 0.61 -7.07
N GLU A 52 4.25 1.33 -8.13
CA GLU A 52 5.47 2.15 -8.15
C GLU A 52 5.45 3.23 -7.06
N GLN A 53 4.29 3.83 -6.78
CA GLN A 53 4.17 4.83 -5.73
C GLN A 53 4.36 4.25 -4.33
N LEU A 54 3.91 3.02 -4.06
CA LEU A 54 4.18 2.28 -2.82
C LEU A 54 5.69 2.00 -2.68
N GLN A 55 6.34 1.55 -3.76
CA GLN A 55 7.78 1.30 -3.77
C GLN A 55 8.58 2.59 -3.57
N ARG A 56 8.21 3.69 -4.23
CA ARG A 56 8.81 5.02 -4.03
C ARG A 56 8.66 5.52 -2.60
N GLN A 57 7.51 5.28 -1.96
CA GLN A 57 7.35 5.65 -0.55
C GLN A 57 8.28 4.85 0.38
N SER A 58 8.63 3.62 -0.01
CA SER A 58 9.55 2.73 0.71
C SER A 58 11.02 3.12 0.54
N ASP A 59 11.38 3.78 -0.57
CA ASP A 59 12.74 4.23 -0.87
C ASP A 59 13.09 5.52 -0.13
N ARG A 60 13.91 5.42 0.91
CA ARG A 60 14.35 6.56 1.74
C ARG A 60 15.32 7.51 1.03
N SER A 61 15.80 7.18 -0.17
CA SER A 61 16.65 8.05 -0.97
C SER A 61 15.86 9.04 -1.84
N VAL A 62 14.56 8.80 -2.04
CA VAL A 62 13.68 9.62 -2.88
C VAL A 62 12.93 10.65 -2.02
N ALA A 63 12.89 11.90 -2.47
CA ALA A 63 12.09 12.92 -1.79
C ALA A 63 10.59 12.64 -1.93
N LEU A 64 9.85 12.80 -0.84
CA LEU A 64 8.39 12.71 -0.84
C LEU A 64 7.73 14.08 -0.98
N ARG A 65 6.45 14.08 -1.34
CA ARG A 65 5.61 15.29 -1.31
C ARG A 65 5.52 15.83 0.12
N ASP A 66 5.31 17.14 0.22
CA ASP A 66 5.29 17.80 1.53
C ASP A 66 4.22 17.22 2.46
N GLY A 67 4.55 17.14 3.75
CA GLY A 67 3.72 16.50 4.77
C GLY A 67 3.74 14.96 4.80
N TRP A 68 4.36 14.28 3.82
CA TRP A 68 4.42 12.82 3.79
C TRP A 68 5.64 12.24 4.52
N VAL A 69 5.50 11.00 4.97
CA VAL A 69 6.56 10.25 5.64
C VAL A 69 6.88 8.99 4.84
N HIS A 70 8.13 8.56 4.89
CA HIS A 70 8.51 7.27 4.33
C HIS A 70 7.81 6.14 5.09
N ALA A 71 7.45 5.12 4.34
CA ALA A 71 6.84 3.92 4.86
C ALA A 71 7.23 2.73 4.00
N THR A 72 7.62 1.63 4.62
CA THR A 72 7.80 0.38 3.88
C THR A 72 6.47 -0.32 3.76
N HIS A 73 6.11 -0.68 2.54
CA HIS A 73 4.92 -1.45 2.23
C HIS A 73 5.30 -2.90 1.97
N TRP A 74 4.54 -3.82 2.55
CA TRP A 74 4.62 -5.24 2.23
C TRP A 74 3.23 -5.79 1.94
N TRP A 75 3.19 -6.72 1.00
CA TRP A 75 2.03 -7.55 0.77
C TRP A 75 2.24 -8.91 1.43
N ILE A 76 1.19 -9.39 2.08
CA ILE A 76 1.12 -10.73 2.67
C ILE A 76 0.62 -11.65 1.56
N VAL A 77 1.39 -12.68 1.25
CA VAL A 77 1.07 -13.62 0.17
C VAL A 77 1.12 -15.05 0.63
N GLU A 78 0.24 -15.88 0.09
CA GLU A 78 0.31 -17.34 0.17
C GLU A 78 0.50 -17.91 -1.25
N GLY A 79 1.75 -18.21 -1.62
CA GLY A 79 2.09 -18.53 -3.00
C GLY A 79 1.91 -17.30 -3.90
N ASP A 80 1.03 -17.40 -4.90
CA ASP A 80 0.67 -16.28 -5.80
C ASP A 80 -0.66 -15.60 -5.41
N SER A 81 -1.18 -15.88 -4.21
CA SER A 81 -2.40 -15.25 -3.69
C SER A 81 -2.04 -14.09 -2.77
N TYR A 82 -2.50 -12.89 -3.11
CA TYR A 82 -2.51 -11.75 -2.19
C TYR A 82 -3.59 -11.96 -1.14
N VAL A 83 -3.23 -11.86 0.14
CA VAL A 83 -4.15 -12.06 1.27
C VAL A 83 -4.20 -10.86 2.22
N GLY A 84 -3.41 -9.81 1.96
CA GLY A 84 -3.43 -8.59 2.75
C GLY A 84 -2.19 -7.72 2.55
N ALA A 85 -2.15 -6.60 3.26
CA ALA A 85 -1.04 -5.67 3.24
C ALA A 85 -0.74 -5.15 4.64
N ILE A 86 0.52 -4.76 4.83
CA ILE A 86 1.00 -4.07 6.03
C ILE A 86 1.93 -2.95 5.58
N ASP A 87 1.82 -1.80 6.22
CA ASP A 87 2.78 -0.72 6.06
C ASP A 87 3.45 -0.38 7.40
N LEU A 88 4.71 0.03 7.32
CA LEU A 88 5.49 0.47 8.46
C LEU A 88 5.95 1.90 8.23
N ARG A 89 5.43 2.85 9.03
CA ARG A 89 5.87 4.25 8.99
C ARG A 89 7.25 4.39 9.62
N HIS A 90 8.20 5.00 8.91
CA HIS A 90 9.58 5.19 9.40
C HIS A 90 9.72 6.36 10.37
N ARG A 91 8.70 7.21 10.46
CA ARG A 91 8.59 8.34 11.39
C ARG A 91 7.13 8.73 11.56
N LEU A 92 6.81 9.38 12.67
CA LEU A 92 5.54 10.10 12.83
C LEU A 92 5.73 11.58 12.53
N ASN A 93 4.73 12.19 11.90
CA ASN A 93 4.59 13.64 11.80
C ASN A 93 3.48 14.11 12.77
N ALA A 94 3.20 15.41 12.82
CA ALA A 94 2.19 15.97 13.72
C ALA A 94 0.80 15.32 13.55
N PHE A 95 0.41 14.98 12.31
CA PHE A 95 -0.85 14.28 12.06
C PHE A 95 -0.82 12.84 12.60
N LEU A 96 0.24 12.08 12.29
CA LEU A 96 0.38 10.67 12.65
C LEU A 96 0.55 10.45 14.15
N LEU A 97 1.01 11.46 14.91
CA LEU A 97 1.00 11.42 16.39
C LEU A 97 -0.41 11.32 16.98
N HIS A 98 -1.43 11.78 16.25
CA HIS A 98 -2.81 11.85 16.73
C HIS A 98 -3.75 10.89 16.00
N SER A 99 -3.35 10.36 14.84
CA SER A 99 -4.19 9.48 14.02
C SER A 99 -3.37 8.49 13.20
N GLY A 100 -3.69 7.20 13.30
CA GLY A 100 -3.11 6.16 12.44
C GLY A 100 -1.60 5.91 12.64
N GLY A 101 -0.98 6.46 13.68
CA GLY A 101 0.43 6.26 14.00
C GLY A 101 0.66 5.00 14.80
N GLN A 102 0.90 3.87 14.14
CA GLN A 102 1.71 2.80 14.74
C GLN A 102 3.14 2.96 14.21
N ILE A 103 4.06 3.38 15.07
CA ILE A 103 5.49 3.10 14.84
C ILE A 103 5.69 1.65 15.25
N GLY A 104 6.29 0.86 14.35
CA GLY A 104 6.99 -0.38 14.68
C GLY A 104 8.48 -0.11 14.76
#